data_AF-A0A3D4NT73-F1
#
_entry.id   AF-A0A3D4NT73-F1
#
_cell.length_a   1.000
_cell.length_b   1.000
_cell.length_c   1.000
_cell.angle_alpha   90.00
_cell.angle_beta   90.00
_cell.angle_gamma   90.00
#
_symmetry.space_group_name_H-M   'P 1'
#
loop_
_entity.id
_entity.type
_entity.pdbx_description
1 polymer ?
#
loop_
_entity_poly.entity_id
_entity_poly.type
_entity_poly.pdbx_seq_one_letter_code
_entity_poly.pdbx_strand_id
1 'polypeptide(L)'
;MSTQPSINGSVPGRLAQTRELMSREGIHALLVPSADPHLSEYLPGYWQGRQWLSGFHGSVGTLIVTKDFAGVWADSRYWEQATKELQGSGIELVKLQPGQPGPLDWLAEQTPEGGVVAVDGAVMAVASARTLGGKLEERGARLRTDIDLLSEVWSDRPSLPNEPVYQHLPPQATVSRGEKLAKLRDVLKERGADWHFIATLDDIAWLFNLRGGDVSFNPVFVSFALISQQQATLFVALSKVDTELRAVLEQDGVTLRDYSEVADALRAVPSGASLLVDPARVTAGLLENLNSGVKLVEGLNPTTLAKSQKSLADAGHIRQAMEQDGAALCEFFTWLESAWGRERITELTIDEHLTAARTRRPGYVSLSFNTIAAFNANGAMPHYHATEEEHA
;
A
#
# COMPACT_ATOMS: atom_id res chain seq x y z
N MET A 1 -15.71 1.93 -2.69
CA MET A 1 -15.05 3.08 -2.05
C MET A 1 -14.57 2.61 -0.70
N SER A 2 -13.27 2.65 -0.40
CA SER A 2 -12.82 2.49 0.98
C SER A 2 -13.54 3.57 1.79
N THR A 3 -14.41 3.16 2.69
CA THR A 3 -15.19 4.08 3.52
C THR A 3 -14.20 4.95 4.28
N GLN A 4 -14.26 6.27 4.04
CA GLN A 4 -13.46 7.21 4.83
C GLN A 4 -13.78 6.92 6.31
N PRO A 5 -12.78 6.65 7.15
CA PRO A 5 -13.04 6.39 8.56
C PRO A 5 -13.76 7.60 9.16
N SER A 6 -14.80 7.36 9.97
CA SER A 6 -15.31 8.39 10.86
C SER A 6 -14.17 8.78 11.81
N ILE A 7 -13.68 10.00 11.71
CA ILE A 7 -12.57 10.46 12.55
C ILE A 7 -13.15 11.07 13.83
N ASN A 8 -13.03 10.35 14.95
CA ASN A 8 -13.34 10.92 16.26
C ASN A 8 -12.16 11.72 16.82
N GLY A 9 -12.46 12.89 17.40
CA GLY A 9 -11.47 13.78 18.02
C GLY A 9 -10.74 14.71 17.04
N SER A 10 -10.27 15.85 17.53
CA SER A 10 -9.49 16.80 16.73
C SER A 10 -8.06 16.29 16.53
N VAL A 11 -7.38 16.71 15.45
CA VAL A 11 -5.96 16.40 15.23
C VAL A 11 -5.09 16.76 16.46
N PRO A 12 -5.23 17.96 17.08
CA PRO A 12 -4.48 18.28 18.30
C PRO A 12 -4.75 17.32 19.47
N GLY A 13 -5.99 16.87 19.63
CA GLY A 13 -6.36 15.91 20.70
C GLY A 13 -5.70 14.55 20.50
N ARG A 14 -5.69 14.04 19.27
CA ARG A 14 -5.02 12.78 18.92
C ARG A 14 -3.51 12.86 19.11
N LEU A 15 -2.88 13.95 18.66
CA LEU A 15 -1.45 14.19 18.91
C LEU A 15 -1.11 14.22 20.41
N ALA A 16 -1.96 14.85 21.24
CA ALA A 16 -1.75 14.89 22.68
C ALA A 16 -1.77 13.48 23.31
N GLN A 17 -2.77 12.67 22.96
CA GLN A 17 -2.88 11.27 23.41
C GLN A 17 -1.69 10.43 22.94
N THR A 18 -1.28 10.58 21.67
CA THR A 18 -0.09 9.89 21.14
C THR A 18 1.18 10.29 21.89
N ARG A 19 1.36 11.57 22.23
CA ARG A 19 2.53 12.04 23.00
C ARG A 19 2.54 11.54 24.43
N GLU A 20 1.39 11.45 25.08
CA GLU A 20 1.28 10.84 26.41
C GLU A 20 1.71 9.38 26.38
N LEU A 21 1.23 8.64 25.37
CA LEU A 21 1.61 7.26 25.14
C LEU A 21 3.12 7.13 24.83
N MET A 22 3.67 7.97 23.96
CA MET A 22 5.11 8.00 23.69
C MET A 22 5.93 8.23 24.96
N SER A 23 5.51 9.17 25.81
CA SER A 23 6.18 9.45 27.08
C SER A 23 6.15 8.25 28.03
N ARG A 24 5.02 7.53 28.10
CA ARG A 24 4.87 6.31 28.90
C ARG A 24 5.81 5.21 28.45
N GLU A 25 5.96 5.04 27.14
CA GLU A 25 6.77 3.99 26.52
C GLU A 25 8.26 4.37 26.36
N GLY A 26 8.66 5.55 26.82
CA GLY A 26 10.04 6.04 26.69
C GLY A 26 10.46 6.33 25.25
N ILE A 27 9.50 6.70 24.39
CA ILE A 27 9.70 6.97 22.97
C ILE A 27 9.97 8.46 22.78
N HIS A 28 11.10 8.78 22.15
CA HIS A 28 11.49 10.15 21.84
C HIS A 28 10.76 10.68 20.60
N ALA A 29 10.70 9.86 19.55
CA ALA A 29 10.03 10.20 18.31
C ALA A 29 9.27 9.00 17.75
N LEU A 30 8.08 9.27 17.19
CA LEU A 30 7.26 8.30 16.48
C LEU A 30 7.29 8.63 14.98
N LEU A 31 7.62 7.63 14.17
CA LEU A 31 7.57 7.66 12.72
C LEU A 31 6.30 6.94 12.25
N VAL A 32 5.45 7.64 11.51
CA VAL A 32 4.21 7.11 10.92
C VAL A 32 4.27 7.24 9.39
N PRO A 33 4.71 6.19 8.68
CA PRO A 33 4.76 6.22 7.22
C PRO A 33 3.37 6.10 6.59
N SER A 34 3.24 6.49 5.32
CA SER A 34 2.15 6.04 4.45
C SER A 34 2.48 4.63 3.93
N ALA A 35 2.21 3.60 4.74
CA ALA A 35 2.48 2.22 4.38
C ALA A 35 1.56 1.23 5.10
N ASP A 36 1.38 0.05 4.48
CA ASP A 36 0.82 -1.15 5.08
C ASP A 36 1.89 -2.28 5.06
N PRO A 37 1.60 -3.49 5.58
CA PRO A 37 2.52 -4.63 5.55
C PRO A 37 2.89 -5.13 4.16
N HIS A 38 2.26 -4.59 3.14
CA HIS A 38 2.43 -4.93 1.73
C HIS A 38 3.15 -3.81 0.96
N LEU A 39 3.44 -2.69 1.62
CA LEU A 39 4.03 -1.47 1.08
C LEU A 39 3.26 -0.94 -0.15
N SER A 40 1.93 -0.97 -0.03
CA SER A 40 0.97 -0.50 -1.04
C SER A 40 1.02 1.02 -1.22
N GLU A 41 0.69 1.49 -2.43
CA GLU A 41 0.56 2.93 -2.71
C GLU A 41 -0.74 3.51 -2.14
N TYR A 42 -1.86 2.81 -2.32
CA TYR A 42 -3.14 3.12 -1.71
C TYR A 42 -3.38 2.15 -0.55
N LEU A 43 -3.85 2.68 0.57
CA LEU A 43 -3.94 1.91 1.82
C LEU A 43 -5.40 1.61 2.17
N PRO A 44 -5.73 0.36 2.57
CA PRO A 44 -6.95 0.09 3.30
C PRO A 44 -7.03 0.93 4.57
N GLY A 45 -8.25 1.27 5.00
CA GLY A 45 -8.49 2.17 6.14
C GLY A 45 -7.72 1.78 7.42
N TYR A 46 -7.55 0.49 7.70
CA TYR A 46 -6.79 -0.01 8.86
C TYR A 46 -5.35 0.55 8.93
N TRP A 47 -4.70 0.81 7.79
CA TRP A 47 -3.31 1.28 7.75
C TRP A 47 -3.17 2.78 7.41
N GLN A 48 -4.27 3.53 7.39
CA GLN A 48 -4.25 4.98 7.14
C GLN A 48 -3.84 5.81 8.38
N GLY A 49 -2.88 5.31 9.17
CA GLY A 49 -2.46 5.89 10.45
C GLY A 49 -1.95 7.32 10.34
N ARG A 50 -1.19 7.62 9.28
CA ARG A 50 -0.72 8.99 8.98
C ARG A 50 -1.89 9.93 8.71
N GLN A 51 -2.83 9.52 7.85
CA GLN A 51 -4.01 10.32 7.52
C GLN A 51 -4.90 10.53 8.74
N TRP A 52 -5.12 9.48 9.54
CA TRP A 52 -5.81 9.62 10.82
C TRP A 52 -5.05 10.62 11.68
N LEU A 53 -3.82 10.34 12.12
CA LEU A 53 -3.14 11.17 13.12
C LEU A 53 -2.91 12.62 12.68
N SER A 54 -2.67 12.88 11.38
CA SER A 54 -2.38 14.24 10.89
C SER A 54 -3.56 15.00 10.29
N GLY A 55 -4.60 14.30 9.82
CA GLY A 55 -5.64 14.91 8.99
C GLY A 55 -5.20 15.20 7.55
N PHE A 56 -3.99 14.84 7.13
CA PHE A 56 -3.52 14.99 5.75
C PHE A 56 -3.91 13.76 4.89
N HIS A 57 -4.60 13.99 3.77
CA HIS A 57 -5.25 12.99 2.93
C HIS A 57 -4.49 12.64 1.64
N GLY A 58 -3.36 13.30 1.33
CA GLY A 58 -2.57 12.98 0.14
C GLY A 58 -2.04 11.54 0.13
N SER A 59 -1.95 10.86 -1.02
CA SER A 59 -1.67 9.41 -1.02
C SER A 59 -0.31 9.02 -0.44
N VAL A 60 0.69 9.91 -0.49
CA VAL A 60 2.03 9.68 0.06
C VAL A 60 2.44 10.79 1.02
N GLY A 61 3.26 10.42 2.01
CA GLY A 61 3.86 11.34 2.97
C GLY A 61 4.43 10.57 4.17
N THR A 62 5.19 11.25 5.02
CA THR A 62 5.70 10.69 6.27
C THR A 62 5.40 11.63 7.41
N LEU A 63 4.67 11.18 8.42
CA LEU A 63 4.44 11.94 9.64
C LEU A 63 5.51 11.55 10.66
N ILE A 64 6.16 12.55 11.26
CA ILE A 64 7.03 12.36 12.42
C ILE A 64 6.48 13.18 13.57
N VAL A 65 6.34 12.56 14.73
CA VAL A 65 5.89 13.19 15.97
C VAL A 65 6.99 13.08 17.00
N THR A 66 7.36 14.19 17.63
CA THR A 66 8.20 14.23 18.82
C THR A 66 7.41 14.85 19.98
N LYS A 67 8.04 15.01 21.14
CA LYS A 67 7.43 15.68 22.29
C LYS A 67 6.92 17.09 21.94
N ASP A 68 7.74 17.87 21.24
CA ASP A 68 7.52 19.31 21.03
C ASP A 68 7.32 19.69 19.55
N PHE A 69 7.48 18.74 18.62
CA PHE A 69 7.31 18.95 17.19
C PHE A 69 6.41 17.88 16.57
N ALA A 70 5.73 18.22 15.48
CA ALA A 70 5.09 17.26 14.58
C ALA A 70 5.17 17.80 13.15
N GLY A 71 5.56 16.96 12.19
CA GLY A 71 5.73 17.37 10.81
C GLY A 71 5.32 16.29 9.82
N VAL A 72 4.74 16.71 8.70
CA VAL A 72 4.44 15.85 7.55
C VAL A 72 5.39 16.21 6.41
N TRP A 73 6.22 15.24 6.03
CA TRP A 73 7.07 15.32 4.85
C TRP A 73 6.26 14.93 3.63
N ALA A 74 6.11 15.85 2.68
CA ALA A 74 5.38 15.64 1.44
C ALA A 74 6.09 16.28 0.23
N ASP A 75 5.99 15.63 -0.92
CA ASP A 75 6.52 16.14 -2.18
C ASP A 75 5.62 17.22 -2.80
N SER A 76 6.12 17.87 -3.86
CA SER A 76 5.51 19.04 -4.47
C SER A 76 4.09 18.82 -5.00
N ARG A 77 3.65 17.58 -5.22
CA ARG A 77 2.29 17.28 -5.65
C ARG A 77 1.24 17.65 -4.59
N TYR A 78 1.66 17.73 -3.32
CA TYR A 78 0.75 17.87 -2.18
C TYR A 78 0.93 19.16 -1.37
N TRP A 79 1.82 20.08 -1.77
CA TRP A 79 2.12 21.24 -0.91
C TRP A 79 0.91 22.13 -0.64
N GLU A 80 0.09 22.41 -1.65
CA GLU A 80 -1.11 23.24 -1.49
C GLU A 80 -2.15 22.52 -0.64
N GLN A 81 -2.43 21.24 -0.95
CA GLN A 81 -3.33 20.39 -0.17
C GLN A 81 -2.88 20.29 1.31
N ALA A 82 -1.62 19.95 1.57
CA ALA A 82 -1.11 19.79 2.92
C ALA A 82 -1.09 21.11 3.69
N THR A 83 -0.81 22.25 3.04
CA THR A 83 -0.89 23.56 3.70
C THR A 83 -2.30 23.83 4.21
N LYS A 84 -3.31 23.47 3.43
CA LYS A 84 -4.72 23.65 3.78
C LYS A 84 -5.18 22.67 4.86
N GLU A 85 -4.95 21.38 4.65
CA GLU A 85 -5.44 20.31 5.53
C GLU A 85 -4.75 20.31 6.90
N LEU A 86 -3.49 20.76 6.99
CA LEU A 86 -2.77 20.86 8.26
C LEU A 86 -3.04 22.18 9.01
N GLN A 87 -3.82 23.10 8.46
CA GLN A 87 -4.08 24.39 9.11
C GLN A 87 -4.78 24.18 10.47
N GLY A 88 -4.19 24.73 11.54
CA GLY A 88 -4.72 24.61 12.90
C GLY A 88 -4.50 23.24 13.56
N SER A 89 -3.82 22.31 12.89
CA SER A 89 -3.53 20.97 13.42
C SER A 89 -2.39 20.94 14.46
N GLY A 90 -1.50 21.94 14.44
CA GLY A 90 -0.24 21.92 15.19
C GLY A 90 0.86 21.08 14.53
N ILE A 91 0.67 20.68 13.26
CA ILE A 91 1.62 19.92 12.46
C ILE A 91 2.17 20.80 11.34
N GLU A 92 3.47 20.78 11.14
CA GLU A 92 4.14 21.53 10.08
C GLU A 92 4.20 20.73 8.77
N LEU A 93 3.95 21.38 7.64
CA LEU A 93 4.32 20.84 6.34
C LEU A 93 5.83 20.99 6.15
N VAL A 94 6.54 19.86 6.04
CA VAL A 94 7.96 19.84 5.66
C VAL A 94 8.05 19.47 4.17
N LYS A 95 8.42 20.46 3.34
CA LYS A 95 8.46 20.29 1.89
C LYS A 95 9.67 19.44 1.49
N LEU A 96 9.43 18.27 0.90
CA LEU A 96 10.51 17.46 0.33
C LEU A 96 11.09 18.17 -0.90
N GLN A 97 12.35 18.57 -0.81
CA GLN A 97 13.09 19.24 -1.88
C GLN A 97 14.38 18.48 -2.20
N PRO A 98 14.79 18.43 -3.48
CA PRO A 98 16.09 17.88 -3.85
C PRO A 98 17.23 18.55 -3.07
N GLY A 99 18.11 17.74 -2.47
CA GLY A 99 19.27 18.21 -1.71
C GLY A 99 19.01 18.55 -0.23
N GLN A 100 17.77 18.46 0.25
CA GLN A 100 17.47 18.52 1.69
C GLN A 100 17.42 17.11 2.32
N PRO A 101 17.67 16.97 3.63
CA PRO A 101 17.53 15.70 4.33
C PRO A 101 16.13 15.10 4.14
N GLY A 102 16.06 13.80 3.83
CA GLY A 102 14.80 13.07 3.83
C GLY A 102 14.23 12.92 5.26
N PRO A 103 13.00 12.39 5.42
CA PRO A 103 12.38 12.24 6.73
C PRO A 103 13.20 11.33 7.65
N LEU A 104 13.78 10.24 7.13
CA LEU A 104 14.62 9.32 7.92
C LEU A 104 15.94 9.98 8.34
N ASP A 105 16.52 10.81 7.46
CA ASP A 105 17.77 11.53 7.74
C ASP A 105 17.54 12.57 8.82
N TRP A 106 16.52 13.41 8.64
CA TRP A 106 16.11 14.40 9.63
C TRP A 106 15.80 13.76 10.97
N LEU A 107 15.06 12.64 10.98
CA LEU A 107 14.70 11.93 12.20
C LEU A 107 15.92 11.42 12.96
N ALA A 108 16.87 10.79 12.26
CA ALA A 108 18.14 10.39 12.87
C ALA A 108 18.91 11.62 13.37
N GLU A 109 18.90 12.73 12.62
CA GLU A 109 19.61 13.94 12.98
C GLU A 109 19.08 14.66 14.21
N GLN A 110 17.77 14.64 14.42
CA GLN A 110 17.12 15.29 15.56
C GLN A 110 17.08 14.39 16.81
N THR A 111 17.35 13.09 16.68
CA THR A 111 17.29 12.18 17.82
C THR A 111 18.57 12.32 18.67
N PRO A 112 18.44 12.62 19.98
CA PRO A 112 19.58 12.72 20.89
C PRO A 112 20.13 11.33 21.25
N GLU A 113 21.35 11.31 21.79
CA GLU A 113 21.94 10.11 22.39
C GLU A 113 20.99 9.51 23.45
N GLY A 114 20.84 8.18 23.45
CA GLY A 114 19.89 7.45 24.28
C GLY A 114 18.42 7.53 23.81
N GLY A 115 18.12 8.34 22.79
CA GLY A 115 16.80 8.50 22.21
C GLY A 115 16.25 7.22 21.57
N VAL A 116 14.93 7.09 21.59
CA VAL A 116 14.20 5.96 20.99
C VAL A 116 13.30 6.47 19.89
N VAL A 117 13.55 6.01 18.67
CA VAL A 117 12.63 6.22 17.56
C VAL A 117 11.76 4.97 17.43
N ALA A 118 10.45 5.14 17.48
CA ALA A 118 9.50 4.04 17.29
C ALA A 118 8.79 4.14 15.95
N VAL A 119 8.54 2.98 15.36
CA VAL A 119 7.73 2.77 14.16
C VAL A 119 7.19 1.36 14.22
N ASP A 120 5.94 1.14 13.81
CA ASP A 120 5.43 -0.23 13.72
C ASP A 120 6.23 -1.01 12.66
N GLY A 121 6.94 -2.05 13.11
CA GLY A 121 7.75 -2.91 12.25
C GLY A 121 6.91 -3.59 11.16
N ALA A 122 5.60 -3.77 11.37
CA ALA A 122 4.70 -4.33 10.38
C ALA A 122 4.55 -3.44 9.14
N VAL A 123 4.79 -2.13 9.23
CA VAL A 123 4.64 -1.16 8.13
C VAL A 123 5.94 -0.47 7.72
N MET A 124 7.10 -0.98 8.18
CA MET A 124 8.40 -0.43 7.82
C MET A 124 9.20 -1.40 6.95
N ALA A 125 9.53 -1.00 5.72
CA ALA A 125 10.39 -1.80 4.83
C ALA A 125 11.74 -2.13 5.49
N VAL A 126 12.25 -3.35 5.31
CA VAL A 126 13.53 -3.82 5.88
C VAL A 126 14.68 -2.89 5.50
N ALA A 127 14.76 -2.47 4.24
CA ALA A 127 15.78 -1.54 3.77
C ALA A 127 15.72 -0.19 4.50
N SER A 128 14.52 0.32 4.77
CA SER A 128 14.32 1.58 5.51
C SER A 128 14.66 1.41 6.99
N ALA A 129 14.28 0.29 7.60
CA ALA A 129 14.61 -0.04 8.99
C ALA A 129 16.12 -0.10 9.21
N ARG A 130 16.86 -0.79 8.32
CA ARG A 130 18.33 -0.84 8.38
C ARG A 130 18.98 0.53 8.19
N THR A 131 18.47 1.32 7.25
CA THR A 131 18.99 2.67 6.99
C THR A 131 18.81 3.59 8.19
N LEU A 132 17.60 3.65 8.74
CA LEU A 132 17.32 4.49 9.92
C LEU A 132 18.03 3.95 11.16
N GLY A 133 18.00 2.63 11.38
CA GLY A 133 18.64 1.95 12.51
C GLY A 133 20.14 2.25 12.57
N GLY A 134 20.87 2.05 11.46
CA GLY A 134 22.31 2.34 11.42
C GLY A 134 22.64 3.81 11.72
N LYS A 135 21.86 4.75 11.19
CA LYS A 135 22.05 6.19 11.46
C LYS A 135 21.76 6.57 12.92
N LEU A 136 20.80 5.89 13.55
CA LEU A 136 20.50 6.09 14.97
C LEU A 136 21.62 5.51 15.85
N GLU A 137 22.11 4.31 15.52
CA GLU A 137 23.20 3.65 16.24
C GLU A 137 24.50 4.49 16.23
N GLU A 138 24.84 5.10 15.09
CA GLU A 138 25.99 6.03 14.97
C GLU A 138 25.90 7.23 15.93
N ARG A 139 24.69 7.57 16.39
CA ARG A 139 24.42 8.67 17.31
C ARG A 139 24.10 8.21 18.74
N GLY A 140 24.27 6.93 19.04
CA GLY A 140 23.94 6.34 20.34
C GLY A 140 22.43 6.30 20.64
N ALA A 141 21.59 6.38 19.61
CA ALA A 141 20.14 6.20 19.68
C ALA A 141 19.74 4.81 19.17
N ARG A 142 18.46 4.44 19.28
CA ARG A 142 17.96 3.15 18.79
C ARG A 142 16.61 3.23 18.08
N LEU A 143 16.42 2.35 17.12
CA LEU A 143 15.14 2.08 16.48
C LEU A 143 14.36 1.02 17.27
N ARG A 144 13.07 1.22 17.46
CA ARG A 144 12.13 0.29 18.10
C ARG A 144 11.02 -0.07 17.11
N THR A 145 10.90 -1.36 16.76
CA THR A 145 9.97 -1.89 15.74
C THR A 145 8.87 -2.80 16.31
N ASP A 146 8.93 -3.14 17.60
CA ASP A 146 8.05 -4.10 18.28
C ASP A 146 6.71 -3.50 18.73
N ILE A 147 6.39 -2.26 18.37
CA ILE A 147 5.23 -1.53 18.91
C ILE A 147 4.40 -0.81 17.84
N ASP A 148 3.10 -1.07 17.85
CA ASP A 148 2.10 -0.28 17.13
C ASP A 148 1.37 0.65 18.11
N LEU A 149 1.88 1.89 18.25
CA LEU A 149 1.26 2.90 19.12
C LEU A 149 -0.16 3.28 18.67
N LEU A 150 -0.45 3.19 17.37
CA LEU A 150 -1.76 3.56 16.85
C LEU A 150 -2.83 2.54 17.24
N SER A 151 -2.46 1.27 17.45
CA SER A 151 -3.39 0.25 17.96
C SER A 151 -4.04 0.63 19.30
N GLU A 152 -3.36 1.44 20.12
CA GLU A 152 -3.87 1.86 21.43
C GLU A 152 -4.65 3.19 21.38
N VAL A 153 -4.17 4.17 20.62
CA VAL A 153 -4.81 5.51 20.56
C VAL A 153 -5.95 5.59 19.53
N TRP A 154 -5.98 4.71 18.54
CA TRP A 154 -6.98 4.72 17.48
C TRP A 154 -8.14 3.78 17.83
N SER A 155 -9.02 4.23 18.73
CA SER A 155 -10.11 3.39 19.27
C SER A 155 -11.14 2.94 18.24
N ASP A 156 -11.34 3.71 17.17
CA ASP A 156 -12.26 3.45 16.06
C ASP A 156 -11.53 3.04 14.77
N ARG A 157 -10.38 2.38 14.90
CA ARG A 157 -9.59 1.89 13.77
C ARG A 157 -10.45 0.95 12.89
N PRO A 158 -10.55 1.21 11.57
CA PRO A 158 -11.32 0.36 10.66
C PRO A 158 -10.83 -1.08 10.70
N SER A 159 -11.72 -2.05 10.49
CA SER A 159 -11.33 -3.45 10.32
C SER A 159 -10.54 -3.67 9.03
N LEU A 160 -9.84 -4.79 8.95
CA LEU A 160 -9.26 -5.24 7.68
C LEU A 160 -10.37 -5.41 6.62
N PRO A 161 -10.07 -5.10 5.34
CA PRO A 161 -11.05 -5.25 4.27
C PRO A 161 -11.36 -6.74 4.06
N ASN A 162 -12.60 -7.04 3.67
CA ASN A 162 -13.10 -8.41 3.51
C ASN A 162 -13.76 -8.64 2.14
N GLU A 163 -13.27 -7.98 1.09
CA GLU A 163 -13.85 -8.13 -0.25
C GLU A 163 -13.56 -9.54 -0.82
N PRO A 164 -14.51 -10.16 -1.56
CA PRO A 164 -14.29 -11.47 -2.15
C PRO A 164 -13.12 -11.53 -3.11
N VAL A 165 -12.41 -12.66 -3.10
CA VAL A 165 -11.37 -12.99 -4.07
C VAL A 165 -11.98 -13.81 -5.20
N TYR A 166 -11.61 -13.47 -6.43
CA TYR A 166 -12.10 -14.15 -7.63
C TYR A 166 -10.97 -14.46 -8.62
N GLN A 167 -11.24 -15.38 -9.54
CA GLN A 167 -10.26 -15.80 -10.54
C GLN A 167 -10.12 -14.77 -11.68
N HIS A 168 -8.87 -14.48 -12.06
CA HIS A 168 -8.53 -13.88 -13.34
C HIS A 168 -8.36 -15.01 -14.36
N LEU A 169 -9.35 -15.18 -15.24
CA LEU A 169 -9.44 -16.34 -16.13
C LEU A 169 -8.95 -16.05 -17.56
N PRO A 170 -8.61 -17.08 -18.35
CA PRO A 170 -8.44 -16.94 -19.79
C PRO A 170 -9.71 -16.36 -20.47
N PRO A 171 -9.59 -15.62 -21.58
CA PRO A 171 -8.34 -15.37 -22.33
C PRO A 171 -7.43 -14.30 -21.73
N GLN A 172 -7.91 -13.44 -20.82
CA GLN A 172 -7.12 -12.33 -20.27
C GLN A 172 -6.00 -12.79 -19.32
N ALA A 173 -6.12 -13.97 -18.71
CA ALA A 173 -5.01 -14.65 -18.06
C ALA A 173 -4.27 -15.52 -19.07
N THR A 174 -3.28 -14.94 -19.75
CA THR A 174 -2.57 -15.56 -20.88
C THR A 174 -1.60 -16.69 -20.48
N VAL A 175 -1.22 -16.75 -19.20
CA VAL A 175 -0.35 -17.78 -18.63
C VAL A 175 -1.01 -18.30 -17.37
N SER A 176 -1.06 -19.62 -17.21
CA SER A 176 -1.69 -20.27 -16.07
C SER A 176 -0.92 -20.04 -14.77
N ARG A 177 -1.58 -20.29 -13.63
CA ARG A 177 -0.93 -20.28 -12.30
C ARG A 177 0.22 -21.27 -12.23
N GLY A 178 -0.02 -22.51 -12.67
CA GLY A 178 0.97 -23.58 -12.64
C GLY A 178 2.25 -23.22 -13.39
N GLU A 179 2.13 -22.64 -14.58
CA GLU A 179 3.27 -22.18 -15.37
C GLU A 179 4.03 -21.02 -14.69
N LYS A 180 3.32 -20.06 -14.09
CA LYS A 180 3.96 -18.97 -13.34
C LYS A 180 4.72 -19.47 -12.12
N LEU A 181 4.12 -20.39 -11.35
CA LEU A 181 4.76 -21.02 -10.19
C LEU A 181 5.97 -21.87 -10.60
N ALA A 182 5.89 -22.61 -11.71
CA ALA A 182 7.02 -23.37 -12.24
C ALA A 182 8.19 -22.44 -12.60
N LYS A 183 7.92 -21.36 -13.35
CA LYS A 183 8.95 -20.38 -13.72
C LYS A 183 9.56 -19.68 -12.50
N LEU A 184 8.74 -19.36 -11.50
CA LEU A 184 9.24 -18.80 -10.24
C LEU A 184 10.19 -19.78 -9.54
N ARG A 185 9.83 -21.06 -9.46
CA ARG A 185 10.66 -22.11 -8.83
C ARG A 185 11.98 -22.31 -9.55
N ASP A 186 12.04 -22.16 -10.87
CA ASP A 186 13.29 -22.21 -11.61
C ASP A 186 14.22 -21.04 -11.21
N VAL A 187 13.67 -19.82 -11.08
CA VAL A 187 14.44 -18.66 -10.56
C VAL A 187 14.95 -18.91 -9.14
N LEU A 188 14.16 -19.57 -8.27
CA LEU A 188 14.63 -19.91 -6.92
C LEU A 188 15.82 -20.87 -6.95
N LYS A 189 15.79 -21.89 -7.83
CA LYS A 189 16.94 -22.80 -8.02
C LYS A 189 18.17 -22.05 -8.51
N GLU A 190 18.01 -21.19 -9.51
CA GLU A 190 19.11 -20.38 -10.06
C GLU A 190 19.74 -19.47 -9.02
N ARG A 191 18.93 -18.90 -8.12
CA ARG A 191 19.40 -18.03 -7.03
C ARG A 191 19.87 -18.79 -5.79
N GLY A 192 19.76 -20.11 -5.77
CA GLY A 192 20.08 -20.94 -4.61
C GLY A 192 19.23 -20.60 -3.38
N ALA A 193 17.94 -20.33 -3.59
CA ALA A 193 16.96 -20.06 -2.55
C ALA A 193 15.99 -21.24 -2.38
N ASP A 194 15.80 -21.71 -1.14
CA ASP A 194 14.88 -22.80 -0.82
C ASP A 194 13.42 -22.32 -0.75
N TRP A 195 13.24 -21.08 -0.26
CA TRP A 195 11.97 -20.43 -0.05
C TRP A 195 11.96 -19.03 -0.68
N HIS A 196 10.77 -18.52 -0.96
CA HIS A 196 10.53 -17.12 -1.33
C HIS A 196 9.29 -16.60 -0.63
N PHE A 197 9.42 -15.44 0.01
CA PHE A 197 8.32 -14.74 0.64
C PHE A 197 7.93 -13.51 -0.19
N ILE A 198 6.63 -13.38 -0.45
CA ILE A 198 6.05 -12.27 -1.22
C ILE A 198 5.04 -11.56 -0.33
N ALA A 199 5.21 -10.25 -0.19
CA ALA A 199 4.30 -9.38 0.54
C ALA A 199 3.53 -8.39 -0.36
N THR A 200 4.01 -8.12 -1.57
CA THR A 200 3.37 -7.17 -2.49
C THR A 200 2.09 -7.75 -3.11
N LEU A 201 0.97 -7.06 -2.94
CA LEU A 201 -0.36 -7.58 -3.31
C LEU A 201 -0.53 -7.81 -4.80
N ASP A 202 0.09 -6.97 -5.63
CA ASP A 202 0.02 -7.07 -7.10
C ASP A 202 0.87 -8.22 -7.65
N ASP A 203 2.01 -8.53 -7.02
CA ASP A 203 2.78 -9.73 -7.31
C ASP A 203 2.01 -11.00 -6.97
N ILE A 204 1.32 -11.04 -5.82
CA ILE A 204 0.49 -12.17 -5.39
C ILE A 204 -0.71 -12.34 -6.33
N ALA A 205 -1.46 -11.27 -6.60
CA ALA A 205 -2.58 -11.28 -7.54
C ALA A 205 -2.17 -11.77 -8.94
N TRP A 206 -0.99 -11.34 -9.41
CA TRP A 206 -0.45 -11.78 -10.70
C TRP A 206 0.00 -13.24 -10.68
N LEU A 207 0.74 -13.68 -9.66
CA LEU A 207 1.27 -15.04 -9.56
C LEU A 207 0.14 -16.06 -9.50
N PHE A 208 -0.89 -15.76 -8.72
CA PHE A 208 -2.04 -16.64 -8.52
C PHE A 208 -3.18 -16.43 -9.53
N ASN A 209 -3.06 -15.53 -10.52
CA ASN A 209 -4.21 -15.19 -11.39
C ASN A 209 -5.49 -14.95 -10.57
N LEU A 210 -5.38 -14.21 -9.47
CA LEU A 210 -6.49 -13.86 -8.60
C LEU A 210 -6.64 -12.34 -8.56
N ARG A 211 -7.83 -11.85 -8.27
CA ARG A 211 -8.14 -10.44 -8.08
C ARG A 211 -9.06 -10.29 -6.86
N GLY A 212 -9.12 -9.08 -6.34
CA GLY A 212 -10.00 -8.72 -5.23
C GLY A 212 -10.33 -7.22 -5.27
N GLY A 213 -10.92 -6.72 -4.19
CA GLY A 213 -11.35 -5.31 -4.08
C GLY A 213 -10.88 -4.61 -2.81
N ASP A 214 -9.91 -5.16 -2.10
CA ASP A 214 -9.54 -4.67 -0.76
C ASP A 214 -8.89 -3.28 -0.76
N VAL A 215 -8.26 -2.91 -1.88
CA VAL A 215 -7.59 -1.64 -2.07
C VAL A 215 -8.33 -0.85 -3.14
N SER A 216 -8.72 0.39 -2.84
CA SER A 216 -9.41 1.21 -3.83
C SER A 216 -8.57 1.37 -5.10
N PHE A 217 -9.23 1.24 -6.24
CA PHE A 217 -8.66 1.34 -7.59
C PHE A 217 -7.67 0.24 -8.01
N ASN A 218 -7.26 -0.62 -7.07
CA ASN A 218 -6.30 -1.68 -7.31
C ASN A 218 -7.00 -3.02 -7.11
N PRO A 219 -7.17 -3.84 -8.16
CA PRO A 219 -7.92 -5.10 -8.07
C PRO A 219 -7.10 -6.20 -7.40
N VAL A 220 -6.70 -5.97 -6.15
CA VAL A 220 -5.82 -6.80 -5.32
C VAL A 220 -6.51 -7.15 -4.00
N PHE A 221 -5.94 -8.10 -3.27
CA PHE A 221 -6.48 -8.57 -2.00
C PHE A 221 -5.36 -8.75 -0.98
N VAL A 222 -5.61 -8.28 0.24
CA VAL A 222 -4.69 -8.34 1.38
C VAL A 222 -4.30 -9.79 1.65
N SER A 223 -3.02 -10.10 1.40
CA SER A 223 -2.51 -11.46 1.44
C SER A 223 -0.98 -11.51 1.50
N PHE A 224 -0.44 -12.67 1.90
CA PHE A 224 0.99 -13.00 1.76
C PHE A 224 1.15 -14.31 1.01
N ALA A 225 2.33 -14.55 0.44
CA ALA A 225 2.66 -15.86 -0.14
C ALA A 225 4.02 -16.37 0.32
N LEU A 226 4.09 -17.67 0.61
CA LEU A 226 5.33 -18.38 0.92
C LEU A 226 5.47 -19.58 -0.02
N ILE A 227 6.50 -19.54 -0.86
CA ILE A 227 6.70 -20.49 -1.96
C ILE A 227 8.00 -21.27 -1.73
N SER A 228 7.98 -22.57 -1.93
CA SER A 228 9.16 -23.42 -2.04
C SER A 228 9.15 -24.20 -3.35
N GLN A 229 10.14 -25.09 -3.51
CA GLN A 229 10.18 -26.01 -4.65
C GLN A 229 8.98 -26.97 -4.71
N GLN A 230 8.35 -27.28 -3.57
CA GLN A 230 7.25 -28.25 -3.49
C GLN A 230 5.92 -27.61 -3.07
N GLN A 231 5.94 -26.48 -2.38
CA GLN A 231 4.75 -25.87 -1.78
C GLN A 231 4.50 -24.47 -2.33
N ALA A 232 3.24 -24.09 -2.44
CA ALA A 232 2.80 -22.72 -2.62
C ALA A 232 1.72 -22.44 -1.58
N THR A 233 2.00 -21.58 -0.61
CA THR A 233 1.03 -21.20 0.42
C THR A 233 0.59 -19.77 0.22
N LEU A 234 -0.73 -19.54 0.19
CA LEU A 234 -1.35 -18.24 0.14
C LEU A 234 -2.05 -17.97 1.48
N PHE A 235 -1.63 -16.91 2.15
CA PHE A 235 -2.20 -16.44 3.41
C PHE A 235 -3.21 -15.34 3.09
N VAL A 236 -4.48 -15.59 3.35
CA VAL A 236 -5.59 -14.68 3.04
C VAL A 236 -6.71 -14.93 4.04
N ALA A 237 -7.52 -13.91 4.35
CA ALA A 237 -8.71 -14.12 5.15
C ALA A 237 -9.61 -15.18 4.48
N LEU A 238 -9.81 -16.31 5.15
CA LEU A 238 -10.42 -17.47 4.52
C LEU A 238 -11.88 -17.24 4.10
N SER A 239 -12.55 -16.27 4.73
CA SER A 239 -13.88 -15.76 4.37
C SER A 239 -13.96 -15.16 2.96
N LYS A 240 -12.84 -14.72 2.39
CA LYS A 240 -12.79 -14.13 1.05
C LYS A 240 -12.81 -15.16 -0.08
N VAL A 241 -12.56 -16.43 0.23
CA VAL A 241 -12.39 -17.50 -0.75
C VAL A 241 -13.52 -18.51 -0.58
N ASP A 242 -14.42 -18.56 -1.57
CA ASP A 242 -15.51 -19.52 -1.57
C ASP A 242 -15.03 -20.97 -1.77
N THR A 243 -15.96 -21.91 -1.59
CA THR A 243 -15.67 -23.36 -1.67
C THR A 243 -15.18 -23.79 -3.05
N GLU A 244 -15.70 -23.18 -4.13
CA GLU A 244 -15.33 -23.54 -5.50
C GLU A 244 -13.90 -23.09 -5.80
N LEU A 245 -13.58 -21.82 -5.49
CA LEU A 245 -12.25 -21.27 -5.66
C LEU A 245 -11.23 -22.00 -4.80
N ARG A 246 -11.58 -22.36 -3.56
CA ARG A 246 -10.72 -23.18 -2.69
C ARG A 246 -10.36 -24.51 -3.36
N ALA A 247 -11.35 -25.22 -3.91
CA ALA A 247 -11.12 -26.50 -4.57
C ALA A 247 -10.21 -26.35 -5.80
N VAL A 248 -10.41 -25.30 -6.60
CA VAL A 248 -9.55 -25.00 -7.76
C VAL A 248 -8.12 -24.67 -7.34
N LEU A 249 -7.94 -23.88 -6.28
CA LEU A 249 -6.61 -23.54 -5.75
C LEU A 249 -5.88 -24.79 -5.24
N GLU A 250 -6.59 -25.68 -4.53
CA GLU A 250 -6.04 -26.94 -4.05
C GLU A 250 -5.62 -27.86 -5.21
N GLN A 251 -6.45 -27.98 -6.26
CA GLN A 251 -6.13 -28.74 -7.46
C GLN A 251 -4.87 -28.21 -8.17
N ASP A 252 -4.66 -26.90 -8.16
CA ASP A 252 -3.47 -26.25 -8.71
C ASP A 252 -2.27 -26.26 -7.73
N GLY A 253 -2.37 -26.99 -6.61
CA GLY A 253 -1.29 -27.17 -5.64
C GLY A 253 -1.05 -25.96 -4.74
N VAL A 254 -2.06 -25.11 -4.53
CA VAL A 254 -1.99 -23.94 -3.65
C VAL A 254 -2.69 -24.24 -2.33
N THR A 255 -1.93 -24.18 -1.24
CA THR A 255 -2.47 -24.30 0.12
C THR A 255 -2.96 -22.94 0.62
N LEU A 256 -4.19 -22.88 1.10
CA LEU A 256 -4.74 -21.69 1.76
C LEU A 256 -4.52 -21.76 3.27
N ARG A 257 -4.06 -20.65 3.86
CA ARG A 257 -4.00 -20.43 5.31
C ARG A 257 -4.58 -19.07 5.65
N ASP A 258 -5.03 -18.89 6.89
CA ASP A 258 -5.54 -17.60 7.34
C ASP A 258 -4.44 -16.53 7.31
N TYR A 259 -4.81 -15.28 7.04
CA TYR A 259 -3.87 -14.16 6.98
C TYR A 259 -3.01 -14.03 8.25
N SER A 260 -3.59 -14.31 9.42
CA SER A 260 -2.91 -14.24 10.72
C SER A 260 -1.81 -15.30 10.91
N GLU A 261 -1.83 -16.39 10.14
CA GLU A 261 -0.90 -17.51 10.28
C GLU A 261 0.48 -17.27 9.63
N VAL A 262 0.68 -16.12 8.97
CA VAL A 262 1.94 -15.81 8.26
C VAL A 262 3.15 -15.80 9.19
N ALA A 263 2.99 -15.28 10.41
CA ALA A 263 4.06 -15.21 11.41
C ALA A 263 4.53 -16.62 11.82
N ASP A 264 3.60 -17.55 12.05
CA ASP A 264 3.91 -18.94 12.37
C ASP A 264 4.55 -19.66 11.18
N ALA A 265 4.11 -19.37 9.96
CA ALA A 265 4.72 -19.94 8.76
C ALA A 265 6.17 -19.49 8.56
N LEU A 266 6.47 -18.21 8.81
CA LEU A 266 7.84 -17.70 8.76
C LEU A 266 8.71 -18.33 9.87
N ARG A 267 8.18 -18.47 11.09
CA ARG A 267 8.85 -19.23 12.18
C ARG A 267 9.10 -20.69 11.81
N ALA A 268 8.25 -21.29 10.98
CA ALA A 268 8.40 -22.69 10.57
C ALA A 268 9.45 -22.90 9.46
N VAL A 269 9.99 -21.83 8.85
CA VAL A 269 11.09 -21.95 7.89
C VAL A 269 12.31 -22.55 8.60
N PRO A 270 12.85 -23.71 8.15
CA PRO A 270 13.88 -24.42 8.88
C PRO A 270 15.18 -23.61 9.03
N SER A 271 15.82 -23.73 10.19
CA SER A 271 17.19 -23.24 10.37
C SER A 271 18.12 -23.89 9.34
N GLY A 272 19.00 -23.11 8.72
CA GLY A 272 19.90 -23.53 7.64
C GLY A 272 19.29 -23.41 6.24
N ALA A 273 17.98 -23.19 6.11
CA ALA A 273 17.34 -22.90 4.83
C ALA A 273 17.64 -21.47 4.37
N SER A 274 17.46 -21.24 3.07
CA SER A 274 17.61 -19.93 2.44
C SER A 274 16.26 -19.35 2.01
N LEU A 275 16.02 -18.07 2.27
CA LEU A 275 14.79 -17.36 1.96
C LEU A 275 15.09 -16.16 1.05
N LEU A 276 14.53 -16.19 -0.17
CA LEU A 276 14.54 -15.05 -1.08
C LEU A 276 13.55 -13.99 -0.60
N VAL A 277 14.05 -12.77 -0.38
CA VAL A 277 13.24 -11.60 -0.04
C VAL A 277 13.74 -10.36 -0.78
N ASP A 278 12.83 -9.46 -1.10
CA ASP A 278 13.16 -8.10 -1.53
C ASP A 278 13.10 -7.16 -0.31
N PRO A 279 14.24 -6.66 0.21
CA PRO A 279 14.26 -5.81 1.39
C PRO A 279 13.51 -4.47 1.23
N ALA A 280 13.24 -4.04 0.00
CA ALA A 280 12.44 -2.85 -0.28
C ALA A 280 10.93 -3.16 -0.32
N ARG A 281 10.54 -4.44 -0.35
CA ARG A 281 9.15 -4.89 -0.51
C ARG A 281 8.64 -5.79 0.61
N VAL A 282 9.47 -6.08 1.62
CA VAL A 282 9.10 -6.82 2.82
C VAL A 282 9.35 -5.94 4.05
N THR A 283 8.46 -6.01 5.03
CA THR A 283 8.56 -5.22 6.26
C THR A 283 9.36 -5.91 7.35
N ALA A 284 9.99 -5.11 8.21
CA ALA A 284 10.92 -5.57 9.25
C ALA A 284 10.21 -6.52 10.24
N GLY A 285 9.00 -6.17 10.67
CA GLY A 285 8.22 -6.97 11.62
C GLY A 285 7.84 -8.35 11.08
N LEU A 286 7.73 -8.53 9.76
CA LEU A 286 7.54 -9.86 9.17
C LEU A 286 8.81 -10.71 9.33
N LEU A 287 9.99 -10.15 8.99
CA LEU A 287 11.25 -10.88 9.06
C LEU A 287 11.72 -11.17 10.49
N GLU A 288 11.27 -10.40 11.49
CA GLU A 288 11.50 -10.69 12.91
C GLU A 288 10.91 -12.05 13.35
N ASN A 289 9.96 -12.61 12.59
CA ASN A 289 9.41 -13.94 12.85
C ASN A 289 10.30 -15.09 12.34
N LEU A 290 11.37 -14.82 11.58
CA LEU A 290 12.25 -15.88 11.07
C LEU A 290 13.14 -16.45 12.17
N ASN A 291 13.45 -17.75 12.07
CA ASN A 291 14.52 -18.33 12.87
C ASN A 291 15.87 -17.69 12.49
N SER A 292 16.72 -17.42 13.49
CA SER A 292 18.03 -16.78 13.30
C SER A 292 19.00 -17.56 12.40
N GLY A 293 18.75 -18.84 12.16
CA GLY A 293 19.53 -19.68 11.26
C GLY A 293 19.08 -19.64 9.79
N VAL A 294 18.02 -18.91 9.44
CA VAL A 294 17.59 -18.74 8.05
C VAL A 294 18.48 -17.74 7.34
N LYS A 295 19.05 -18.13 6.20
CA LYS A 295 19.88 -17.26 5.37
C LYS A 295 18.99 -16.44 4.44
N LEU A 296 19.07 -15.11 4.53
CA LEU A 296 18.42 -14.25 3.54
C LEU A 296 19.20 -14.25 2.22
N VAL A 297 18.50 -14.50 1.12
CA VAL A 297 18.97 -14.24 -0.24
C VAL A 297 18.25 -12.97 -0.68
N GLU A 298 18.95 -11.85 -0.73
CA GLU A 298 18.30 -10.56 -1.00
C GLU A 298 18.31 -10.23 -2.49
N GLY A 299 17.18 -9.78 -3.02
CA GLY A 299 17.08 -9.31 -4.40
C GLY A 299 15.65 -9.00 -4.81
N LEU A 300 15.50 -8.36 -5.97
CA LEU A 300 14.19 -8.01 -6.53
C LEU A 300 13.27 -9.24 -6.62
N ASN A 301 12.00 -9.06 -6.24
CA ASN A 301 10.93 -10.04 -6.45
C ASN A 301 10.92 -10.54 -7.90
N PRO A 302 11.13 -11.84 -8.16
CA PRO A 302 11.14 -12.38 -9.52
C PRO A 302 9.85 -12.09 -10.31
N THR A 303 8.71 -12.09 -9.61
CA THR A 303 7.39 -11.78 -10.16
C THR A 303 7.29 -10.35 -10.67
N THR A 304 7.98 -9.39 -10.04
CA THR A 304 7.96 -7.97 -10.46
C THR A 304 8.54 -7.82 -11.87
N LEU A 305 9.70 -8.44 -12.12
CA LEU A 305 10.30 -8.44 -13.46
C LEU A 305 9.42 -9.22 -14.44
N ALA A 306 8.95 -10.41 -14.07
CA ALA A 306 8.14 -11.25 -14.95
C ALA A 306 6.85 -10.54 -15.41
N LYS A 307 6.11 -9.89 -14.50
CA LYS A 307 4.88 -9.17 -14.83
C LYS A 307 5.11 -7.83 -15.53
N SER A 308 6.33 -7.29 -15.47
CA SER A 308 6.69 -6.08 -16.22
C SER A 308 6.73 -6.33 -17.74
N GLN A 309 7.03 -7.56 -18.15
CA GLN A 309 7.20 -7.98 -19.55
C GLN A 309 5.90 -8.61 -20.10
N LYS A 310 5.07 -7.79 -20.74
CA LYS A 310 3.76 -8.24 -21.26
C LYS A 310 3.97 -9.05 -22.53
N SER A 311 3.27 -10.18 -22.66
CA SER A 311 3.26 -10.96 -23.90
C SER A 311 2.48 -10.24 -25.00
N LEU A 312 2.60 -10.70 -26.25
CA LEU A 312 1.80 -10.18 -27.36
C LEU A 312 0.29 -10.37 -27.12
N ALA A 313 -0.11 -11.46 -26.45
CA ALA A 313 -1.49 -11.71 -26.07
C ALA A 313 -1.98 -10.73 -25.00
N ASP A 314 -1.18 -10.47 -23.96
CA ASP A 314 -1.51 -9.46 -22.94
C ASP A 314 -1.66 -8.07 -23.57
N ALA A 315 -0.74 -7.70 -24.46
CA ALA A 315 -0.80 -6.44 -25.18
C ALA A 315 -2.04 -6.35 -26.08
N GLY A 316 -2.52 -7.46 -26.64
CA GLY A 316 -3.79 -7.52 -27.36
C GLY A 316 -4.98 -7.14 -26.49
N HIS A 317 -5.07 -7.72 -25.29
CA HIS A 317 -6.13 -7.39 -24.32
C HIS A 317 -6.03 -5.96 -23.78
N ILE A 318 -4.82 -5.45 -23.55
CA ILE A 318 -4.63 -4.05 -23.15
C ILE A 318 -5.15 -3.10 -24.24
N ARG A 319 -4.85 -3.37 -25.51
CA ARG A 319 -5.38 -2.55 -26.62
C ARG A 319 -6.90 -2.57 -26.66
N GLN A 320 -7.53 -3.73 -26.49
CA GLN A 320 -9.00 -3.84 -26.42
C GLN A 320 -9.58 -3.02 -25.26
N ALA A 321 -8.95 -3.06 -24.07
CA ALA A 321 -9.38 -2.24 -22.95
C ALA A 321 -9.25 -0.73 -23.25
N MET A 322 -8.15 -0.32 -23.89
CA MET A 322 -7.95 1.08 -24.31
C MET A 322 -8.91 1.53 -25.41
N GLU A 323 -9.30 0.64 -26.33
CA GLU A 323 -10.34 0.93 -27.33
C GLU A 323 -11.69 1.20 -26.66
N GLN A 324 -12.05 0.40 -25.65
CA GLN A 324 -13.28 0.63 -24.88
C GLN A 324 -13.21 1.93 -24.05
N ASP A 325 -12.08 2.23 -23.39
CA ASP A 325 -11.92 3.49 -22.66
C ASP A 325 -11.96 4.70 -23.59
N GLY A 326 -11.35 4.60 -24.78
CA GLY A 326 -11.44 5.61 -25.84
C GLY A 326 -12.89 5.87 -26.29
N ALA A 327 -13.69 4.81 -26.45
CA ALA A 327 -15.11 4.93 -26.75
C ALA A 327 -15.90 5.62 -25.62
N ALA A 328 -15.59 5.33 -24.35
CA ALA A 328 -16.18 6.01 -23.21
C ALA A 328 -15.82 7.51 -23.17
N LEU A 329 -14.57 7.85 -23.50
CA LEU A 329 -14.13 9.26 -23.60
C LEU A 329 -14.87 10.00 -24.72
N CYS A 330 -15.04 9.39 -25.90
CA CYS A 330 -15.83 9.99 -26.99
C CYS A 330 -17.28 10.26 -26.58
N GLU A 331 -17.91 9.30 -25.88
CA GLU A 331 -19.27 9.46 -25.37
C GLU A 331 -19.37 10.59 -24.34
N PHE A 332 -18.43 10.61 -23.38
CA PHE A 332 -18.34 11.67 -22.38
C PHE A 332 -18.14 13.05 -23.02
N PHE A 333 -17.20 13.20 -23.96
CA PHE A 333 -16.96 14.49 -24.62
C PHE A 333 -18.14 14.95 -25.49
N THR A 334 -18.86 14.02 -26.13
CA THR A 334 -20.09 14.34 -26.86
C THR A 334 -21.14 14.95 -25.94
N TRP A 335 -21.32 14.37 -24.74
CA TRP A 335 -22.20 14.96 -23.72
C TRP A 335 -21.68 16.32 -23.27
N LEU A 336 -20.41 16.42 -22.90
CA LEU A 336 -19.81 17.65 -22.36
C LEU A 336 -19.96 18.83 -23.33
N GLU A 337 -19.67 18.64 -24.61
CA GLU A 337 -19.84 19.66 -25.65
C GLU A 337 -21.30 20.08 -25.82
N SER A 338 -22.24 19.15 -25.65
CA SER A 338 -23.68 19.44 -25.77
C SER A 338 -24.24 20.21 -24.56
N ALA A 339 -23.70 19.98 -23.37
CA ALA A 339 -24.09 20.61 -22.12
C ALA A 339 -23.37 21.95 -21.87
N TRP A 340 -22.21 22.17 -22.51
CA TRP A 340 -21.37 23.34 -22.31
C TRP A 340 -22.12 24.65 -22.58
N GLY A 341 -22.15 25.54 -21.57
CA GLY A 341 -22.85 26.82 -21.64
C GLY A 341 -24.38 26.71 -21.62
N ARG A 342 -24.94 25.51 -21.43
CA ARG A 342 -26.38 25.24 -21.33
C ARG A 342 -26.78 24.74 -19.96
N GLU A 343 -25.88 24.00 -19.30
CA GLU A 343 -26.08 23.41 -17.98
C GLU A 343 -24.98 23.88 -17.02
N ARG A 344 -25.26 23.81 -15.70
CA ARG A 344 -24.21 23.99 -14.69
C ARG A 344 -23.43 22.68 -14.58
N ILE A 345 -22.13 22.74 -14.82
CA ILE A 345 -21.20 21.62 -14.75
C ILE A 345 -20.17 21.96 -13.68
N THR A 346 -20.00 21.08 -12.70
CA THR A 346 -18.93 21.17 -11.71
C THR A 346 -17.86 20.11 -11.97
N GLU A 347 -16.74 20.19 -11.28
CA GLU A 347 -15.70 19.15 -11.31
C GLU A 347 -16.24 17.78 -10.89
N LEU A 348 -17.19 17.74 -9.95
CA LEU A 348 -17.90 16.51 -9.55
C LEU A 348 -18.74 15.94 -10.70
N THR A 349 -19.48 16.80 -11.42
CA THR A 349 -20.28 16.39 -12.59
C THR A 349 -19.40 15.72 -13.66
N ILE A 350 -18.16 16.19 -13.84
CA ILE A 350 -17.21 15.59 -14.78
C ILE A 350 -16.87 14.15 -14.38
N ASP A 351 -16.56 13.90 -13.11
CA ASP A 351 -16.29 12.55 -12.61
C ASP A 351 -17.51 11.64 -12.77
N GLU A 352 -18.70 12.10 -12.36
CA GLU A 352 -19.95 11.34 -12.47
C GLU A 352 -20.22 10.88 -13.92
N HIS A 353 -20.15 11.81 -14.88
CA HIS A 353 -20.45 11.51 -16.28
C HIS A 353 -19.38 10.64 -16.94
N LEU A 354 -18.10 10.91 -16.69
CA LEU A 354 -17.00 10.12 -17.24
C LEU A 354 -16.99 8.70 -16.67
N THR A 355 -17.17 8.57 -15.36
CA THR A 355 -17.25 7.28 -14.68
C THR A 355 -18.45 6.49 -15.19
N ALA A 356 -19.61 7.12 -15.34
CA ALA A 356 -20.79 6.45 -15.90
C ALA A 356 -20.55 5.95 -17.35
N ALA A 357 -19.87 6.73 -18.19
CA ALA A 357 -19.50 6.31 -19.54
C ALA A 357 -18.57 5.08 -19.54
N ARG A 358 -17.58 5.05 -18.63
CA ARG A 358 -16.70 3.90 -18.42
C ARG A 358 -17.44 2.68 -17.90
N THR A 359 -18.34 2.83 -16.93
CA THR A 359 -19.14 1.73 -16.37
C THR A 359 -20.00 1.03 -17.42
N ARG A 360 -20.44 1.74 -18.47
CA ARG A 360 -21.17 1.15 -19.60
C ARG A 360 -20.30 0.29 -20.53
N ARG A 361 -18.97 0.34 -20.42
CA ARG A 361 -18.07 -0.44 -21.29
C ARG A 361 -18.04 -1.93 -20.89
N PRO A 362 -18.02 -2.86 -21.85
CA PRO A 362 -17.83 -4.27 -21.56
C PRO A 362 -16.52 -4.52 -20.80
N GLY A 363 -16.58 -5.31 -19.72
CA GLY A 363 -15.41 -5.65 -18.91
C GLY A 363 -14.94 -4.55 -17.97
N TYR A 364 -15.70 -3.47 -17.78
CA TYR A 364 -15.43 -2.50 -16.72
C TYR A 364 -15.47 -3.19 -15.34
N VAL A 365 -14.50 -2.85 -14.49
CA VAL A 365 -14.40 -3.36 -13.11
C VAL A 365 -14.53 -2.20 -12.13
N SER A 366 -13.61 -1.24 -12.22
CA SER A 366 -13.57 -0.04 -11.39
C SER A 366 -12.70 1.02 -12.08
N LEU A 367 -12.66 2.23 -11.52
CA LEU A 367 -11.64 3.23 -11.87
C LEU A 367 -10.25 2.75 -11.42
N SER A 368 -9.19 3.19 -12.12
CA SER A 368 -7.79 2.90 -11.76
C SER A 368 -7.14 3.95 -10.86
N PHE A 369 -7.80 5.09 -10.66
CA PHE A 369 -7.53 6.13 -9.65
C PHE A 369 -8.72 7.10 -9.62
N ASN A 370 -8.78 7.99 -8.63
CA ASN A 370 -9.79 9.06 -8.61
C ASN A 370 -9.69 9.94 -9.85
N THR A 371 -10.82 10.27 -10.47
CA THR A 371 -10.83 11.22 -11.59
C THR A 371 -10.28 12.57 -11.12
N ILE A 372 -9.30 13.10 -11.85
CA ILE A 372 -8.78 14.45 -11.65
C ILE A 372 -9.51 15.36 -12.63
N ALA A 373 -10.60 15.96 -12.17
CA ALA A 373 -11.32 17.01 -12.87
C ALA A 373 -11.03 18.34 -12.18
N ALA A 374 -10.35 19.24 -12.87
CA ALA A 374 -9.81 20.46 -12.26
C ALA A 374 -10.03 21.67 -13.17
N PHE A 375 -10.65 22.72 -12.63
CA PHE A 375 -10.98 23.95 -13.34
C PHE A 375 -10.19 25.15 -12.79
N ASN A 376 -9.65 25.95 -13.70
CA ASN A 376 -8.89 27.17 -13.39
C ASN A 376 -7.75 26.93 -12.36
N ALA A 377 -7.79 27.56 -11.20
CA ALA A 377 -6.74 27.44 -10.17
C ALA A 377 -6.57 26.00 -9.67
N ASN A 378 -7.65 25.21 -9.65
CA ASN A 378 -7.58 23.80 -9.25
C ASN A 378 -6.69 22.98 -10.20
N GLY A 379 -6.59 23.39 -11.48
CA GLY A 379 -5.74 22.74 -12.47
C GLY A 379 -4.24 22.89 -12.23
N ALA A 380 -3.82 23.73 -11.28
CA ALA A 380 -2.42 23.85 -10.88
C ALA A 380 -1.97 22.75 -9.90
N MET A 381 -2.91 22.05 -9.25
CA MET A 381 -2.64 21.00 -8.27
C MET A 381 -2.57 19.62 -8.96
N PRO A 382 -1.40 18.94 -8.96
CA PRO A 382 -1.24 17.70 -9.73
C PRO A 382 -2.18 16.56 -9.35
N HIS A 383 -2.53 16.45 -8.08
CA HIS A 383 -3.38 15.40 -7.51
C HIS A 383 -4.67 15.99 -6.91
N TYR A 384 -5.20 17.05 -7.52
CA TYR A 384 -6.47 17.64 -7.10
C TYR A 384 -7.60 16.62 -7.08
N HIS A 385 -8.43 16.70 -6.04
CA HIS A 385 -9.64 15.91 -5.91
C HIS A 385 -10.76 16.83 -5.43
N ALA A 386 -11.79 16.99 -6.27
CA ALA A 386 -12.99 17.71 -5.91
C ALA A 386 -13.78 16.94 -4.85
N THR A 387 -14.33 17.65 -3.87
CA THR A 387 -15.27 17.10 -2.88
C THR A 387 -16.57 17.89 -2.88
N GLU A 388 -17.59 17.37 -2.20
CA GLU A 388 -18.85 18.09 -2.00
C GLU A 388 -18.64 19.45 -1.33
N GLU A 389 -17.70 19.53 -0.38
CA GLU A 389 -17.34 20.79 0.28
C GLU A 389 -16.50 21.71 -0.60
N GLU A 390 -15.73 21.15 -1.55
CA GLU A 390 -14.69 21.86 -2.29
C GLU A 390 -14.65 21.46 -3.77
N HIS A 391 -15.38 22.19 -4.60
CA HIS A 391 -15.37 22.07 -6.06
C HIS A 391 -15.68 23.41 -6.73
N ALA A 392 -15.23 23.57 -7.98
CA ALA A 392 -15.56 24.72 -8.83
C ALA A 392 -16.92 24.60 -9.52
#